data_AF-A0A951RNJ2-F1
#
_entry.id   AF-A0A951RNJ2-F1
#
_cell.length_a   1.000
_cell.length_b   1.000
_cell.length_c   1.000
_cell.angle_alpha   90.00
_cell.angle_beta   90.00
_cell.angle_gamma   90.00
#
_symmetry.space_group_name_H-M   'P 1'
#
loop_
_entity.id
_entity.type
_entity.pdbx_description
1 polymer ?
#
loop_
_entity_poly.entity_id
_entity_poly.type
_entity_poly.pdbx_seq_one_letter_code
_entity_poly.pdbx_strand_id
1 'polypeptide(L)'
;IPLKSQKWQYLNLLPFAALVFDFIENAGIITMLGSFPRQMDVVARIASAAGMLKWTMVVISVLALVLVILWGRIRPFFKKQKS
;
A
#
# COMPACT_ATOMS: atom_id res chain seq x y z
N ILE A 1 -1.91 -14.90 -19.89
CA ILE A 1 -0.47 -14.90 -19.48
C ILE A 1 -0.35 -15.81 -18.28
N PRO A 2 0.27 -17.00 -18.35
CA PRO A 2 0.44 -17.81 -17.16
C PRO A 2 1.56 -17.17 -16.33
N LEU A 3 1.21 -16.43 -15.28
CA LEU A 3 2.17 -15.93 -14.29
C LEU A 3 2.58 -17.11 -13.42
N LYS A 4 3.48 -17.97 -13.94
CA LYS A 4 4.09 -19.08 -13.19
C LYS A 4 5.19 -18.53 -12.26
N SER A 5 4.78 -17.68 -11.32
CA SER A 5 5.58 -17.20 -10.20
C SER A 5 4.63 -16.82 -9.08
N GLN A 6 4.34 -17.79 -8.20
CA GLN A 6 3.43 -17.62 -7.07
C GLN A 6 3.83 -16.46 -6.14
N LYS A 7 5.12 -16.08 -6.13
CA LYS A 7 5.66 -15.07 -5.21
C LYS A 7 5.15 -13.65 -5.49
N TRP A 8 4.93 -13.27 -6.75
CA TRP A 8 4.50 -11.91 -7.10
C TRP A 8 2.99 -11.68 -6.95
N GLN A 9 2.19 -12.75 -6.87
CA GLN A 9 0.74 -12.66 -6.67
C GLN A 9 0.38 -12.05 -5.32
N TYR A 10 1.22 -12.24 -4.31
CA TYR A 10 1.02 -11.67 -2.97
C TYR A 10 1.13 -10.15 -2.92
N LEU A 11 1.73 -9.49 -3.92
CA LEU A 11 1.74 -8.02 -3.98
C LEU A 11 0.34 -7.43 -4.04
N ASN A 12 -0.63 -8.17 -4.59
CA ASN A 12 -2.03 -7.75 -4.63
C ASN A 12 -2.69 -7.71 -3.25
N LEU A 13 -2.05 -8.29 -2.22
CA LEU A 13 -2.53 -8.22 -0.83
C LEU A 13 -2.07 -6.94 -0.11
N LEU A 14 -1.05 -6.25 -0.61
CA LEU A 14 -0.54 -5.03 0.02
C LEU A 14 -1.60 -3.92 0.16
N PRO A 15 -2.47 -3.66 -0.85
CA PRO A 15 -3.56 -2.68 -0.70
C PRO A 15 -4.56 -3.08 0.39
N PHE A 16 -4.86 -4.38 0.54
CA PHE A 16 -5.77 -4.86 1.58
C PHE A 16 -5.14 -4.76 2.97
N ALA A 17 -3.85 -5.05 3.10
CA ALA A 17 -3.12 -4.82 4.33
C ALA A 17 -3.09 -3.32 4.69
N ALA A 18 -2.87 -2.44 3.71
CA ALA A 18 -2.93 -0.99 3.90
C ALA A 18 -4.33 -0.54 4.38
N LEU A 19 -5.41 -1.12 3.85
CA LEU A 19 -6.78 -0.86 4.30
C LEU A 19 -6.98 -1.22 5.80
N VAL A 20 -6.42 -2.34 6.26
CA VAL A 20 -6.48 -2.71 7.69
C VAL A 20 -5.77 -1.67 8.55
N PHE A 21 -4.59 -1.21 8.14
CA PHE A 21 -3.87 -0.15 8.87
C PHE A 21 -4.60 1.20 8.80
N ASP A 22 -5.32 1.50 7.71
CA ASP A 22 -6.18 2.68 7.61
C ASP A 22 -7.29 2.68 8.66
N PHE A 23 -7.96 1.53 8.86
CA PHE A 23 -8.96 1.41 9.91
C PHE A 23 -8.37 1.59 11.31
N ILE A 24 -7.19 1.03 11.57
CA ILE A 24 -6.50 1.18 12.87
C ILE A 24 -6.14 2.65 13.13
N GLU A 25 -5.55 3.33 12.14
CA GLU A 25 -5.21 4.74 12.23
C GLU A 25 -6.46 5.59 12.50
N ASN A 26 -7.51 5.41 11.69
CA ASN A 26 -8.74 6.20 11.79
C ASN A 26 -9.47 5.94 13.10
N ALA A 27 -9.54 4.69 13.58
CA ALA A 27 -10.09 4.38 14.89
C ALA A 27 -9.28 5.04 16.02
N GLY A 28 -7.96 5.07 15.92
CA GLY A 28 -7.09 5.79 16.85
C GLY A 28 -7.35 7.30 16.86
N ILE A 29 -7.49 7.92 15.70
CA ILE A 29 -7.83 9.34 15.56
C ILE A 29 -9.19 9.65 16.20
N ILE A 30 -10.22 8.86 15.90
CA ILE A 30 -11.55 9.03 16.50
C ILE A 30 -11.48 8.92 18.04
N THR A 31 -10.72 7.95 18.55
CA THR A 31 -10.53 7.74 19.99
C THR A 31 -9.84 8.94 20.66
N MET A 32 -8.82 9.49 20.02
CA MET A 32 -8.13 10.70 20.51
C MET A 32 -9.05 11.91 20.53
N LEU A 33 -9.84 12.12 19.47
CA LEU A 33 -10.80 13.22 19.38
C LEU A 33 -11.90 13.11 20.45
N GLY A 34 -12.41 11.90 20.69
CA GLY A 34 -13.41 11.64 21.73
C GLY A 34 -12.88 11.80 23.16
N SER A 35 -11.57 11.77 23.35
CA SER A 35 -10.92 11.92 24.66
C SER A 35 -10.43 13.35 24.92
N PHE A 36 -10.56 14.26 23.94
CA PHE A 36 -10.14 15.65 24.10
C PHE A 36 -10.87 16.32 25.28
N PRO A 37 -10.19 17.16 26.11
CA PRO A 37 -8.82 17.66 25.99
C PRO A 37 -7.72 16.72 26.52
N ARG A 38 -8.09 15.55 27.07
CA ARG A 38 -7.12 14.59 27.59
C ARG A 38 -6.35 13.95 26.45
N GLN A 39 -5.04 14.15 26.42
CA GLN A 39 -4.17 13.57 25.41
C GLN A 39 -3.92 12.09 25.68
N MET A 40 -3.94 11.28 24.62
CA MET A 40 -3.72 9.83 24.68
C MET A 40 -2.47 9.45 23.88
N ASP A 41 -1.30 9.63 24.49
CA ASP A 41 0.00 9.44 23.81
C ASP A 41 0.19 8.04 23.22
N VAL A 42 -0.29 7.00 23.91
CA VAL A 42 -0.18 5.61 23.43
C VAL A 42 -1.02 5.42 22.17
N VAL A 43 -2.25 5.93 22.14
CA VAL A 43 -3.14 5.84 20.97
C VAL A 43 -2.58 6.65 19.81
N ALA A 44 -2.01 7.83 20.09
CA ALA A 44 -1.34 8.66 19.09
C ALA A 44 -0.18 7.92 18.42
N ARG A 45 0.65 7.22 19.20
CA ARG A 45 1.77 6.42 18.68
C ARG A 45 1.29 5.25 17.82
N ILE A 46 0.23 4.55 18.25
CA ILE A 46 -0.36 3.44 17.47
C ILE A 46 -0.93 3.96 16.15
N ALA A 47 -1.73 5.03 16.19
CA ALA A 47 -2.31 5.64 15.00
C ALA A 47 -1.22 6.11 14.02
N SER A 48 -0.17 6.76 14.54
CA SER A 48 0.96 7.21 13.74
C SER A 48 1.73 6.05 13.09
N ALA A 49 2.01 4.97 13.85
CA ALA A 49 2.68 3.78 13.32
C ALA A 49 1.82 3.08 12.26
N ALA A 50 0.52 2.96 12.48
CA ALA A 50 -0.43 2.42 11.50
C ALA A 50 -0.43 3.26 10.23
N GLY A 51 -0.45 4.60 10.34
CA GLY A 51 -0.36 5.51 9.20
C GLY A 51 0.93 5.34 8.41
N MET A 52 2.09 5.23 9.06
CA MET A 52 3.38 5.00 8.39
C MET A 52 3.42 3.66 7.64
N LEU A 53 2.91 2.59 8.26
CA LEU A 53 2.84 1.26 7.64
C LEU A 53 1.89 1.27 6.44
N LYS A 54 0.70 1.87 6.57
CA LYS A 54 -0.25 2.07 5.48
C LYS A 54 0.42 2.76 4.30
N TRP A 55 1.03 3.93 4.53
CA TRP A 55 1.63 4.71 3.45
C TRP A 55 2.78 3.97 2.76
N THR A 56 3.59 3.23 3.51
CA THR A 56 4.65 2.38 2.95
C THR A 56 4.05 1.31 2.01
N MET A 57 2.99 0.61 2.45
CA MET A 57 2.31 -0.39 1.64
C MET A 57 1.65 0.21 0.38
N VAL A 58 1.04 1.39 0.49
CA VAL A 58 0.46 2.12 -0.65
C VAL A 58 1.53 2.49 -1.66
N VAL A 59 2.65 3.07 -1.22
CA VAL A 59 3.75 3.46 -2.11
C VAL A 59 4.32 2.24 -2.86
N ILE A 60 4.56 1.12 -2.15
CA ILE A 60 5.03 -0.11 -2.79
C ILE A 60 4.02 -0.61 -3.83
N SER A 61 2.73 -0.57 -3.51
CA SER A 61 1.66 -1.02 -4.42
C SER A 61 1.60 -0.17 -5.68
N VAL A 62 1.67 1.16 -5.54
CA VAL A 62 1.65 2.10 -6.67
C VAL A 62 2.91 1.93 -7.53
N LEU A 63 4.10 1.85 -6.93
CA LEU A 63 5.34 1.62 -7.66
C LEU A 63 5.32 0.31 -8.44
N ALA A 64 4.88 -0.79 -7.82
CA ALA A 64 4.74 -2.07 -8.49
C ALA A 64 3.81 -2.00 -9.70
N LEU A 65 2.65 -1.33 -9.56
CA LEU A 65 1.71 -1.13 -10.65
C LEU A 65 2.31 -0.33 -11.80
N VAL A 66 2.96 0.81 -11.49
CA VAL A 66 3.61 1.67 -12.49
C VAL A 66 4.68 0.89 -13.26
N LEU A 67 5.55 0.14 -12.56
CA LEU A 67 6.59 -0.67 -13.18
C LEU A 67 6.01 -1.71 -14.14
N VAL A 68 4.92 -2.39 -13.75
CA VAL A 68 4.24 -3.39 -14.61
C VAL A 68 3.65 -2.74 -15.86
N ILE A 69 3.02 -1.57 -15.72
CA ILE A 69 2.45 -0.84 -16.87
C ILE A 69 3.55 -0.39 -17.84
N LEU A 70 4.63 0.21 -17.32
CA LEU A 70 5.76 0.65 -18.12
C LEU A 70 6.41 -0.53 -18.86
N TRP A 71 6.68 -1.63 -18.16
CA TRP A 71 7.26 -2.82 -18.77
C TRP A 71 6.34 -3.42 -19.84
N GLY A 72 5.03 -3.46 -19.58
CA GLY A 72 4.03 -3.92 -20.52
C GLY A 72 3.96 -3.08 -21.80
N ARG A 73 4.15 -1.76 -21.70
CA ARG A 73 4.18 -0.82 -22.83
C ARG A 73 5.48 -0.86 -23.63
N ILE A 74 6.62 -1.03 -22.95
CA ILE A 74 7.96 -1.04 -23.57
C ILE A 74 8.22 -2.35 -24.34
N ARG A 75 7.78 -3.49 -23.83
CA ARG A 75 7.99 -4.81 -24.44
C ARG A 75 7.53 -4.95 -25.91
N PRO A 76 6.31 -4.51 -26.30
CA PRO A 76 5.87 -4.62 -27.70
C PRO A 76 6.61 -3.67 -28.64
N PHE A 77 7.10 -2.52 -28.17
CA PHE A 77 7.88 -1.57 -28.97
C PHE A 77 9.19 -2.22 -29.45
N PHE A 78 9.93 -2.89 -28.56
CA PHE A 78 11.16 -3.59 -28.93
C PHE A 78 10.95 -4.85 -29.78
N LYS A 79 9.81 -5.53 -29.66
CA LYS A 79 9.49 -6.67 -30.55
C LYS A 79 9.22 -6.25 -31.98
N LYS A 80 8.65 -5.06 -32.19
CA LYS A 80 8.28 -4.55 -33.52
C LYS A 80 9.49 -4.08 -34.34
N GLN A 81 10.60 -3.76 -33.69
CA GLN A 81 11.86 -3.34 -34.36
C GLN A 81 12.70 -4.51 -34.90
N LYS A 82 12.42 -5.74 -34.47
CA LYS A 82 13.19 -6.95 -34.81
C LYS A 82 12.50 -7.85 -35.86
N SER A 83 11.37 -7.41 -36.41
CA SER A 83 10.63 -8.05 -37.50
C SER A 83 10.65 -7.16 -38.73
#